data_AF-N9WKP2-F1
#
_entry.id   AF-N9WKP2-F1
#
_cell.length_a   1.000
_cell.length_b   1.000
_cell.length_c   1.000
_cell.angle_alpha   90.00
_cell.angle_beta   90.00
_cell.angle_gamma   90.00
#
_symmetry.space_group_name_H-M   'P 1'
#
loop_
_entity.id
_entity.type
_entity.pdbx_description
1 polymer ?
#
loop_
_entity_poly.entity_id
_entity_poly.type
_entity_poly.pdbx_seq_one_letter_code
_entity_poly.pdbx_strand_id
1 'polypeptide(L)'
;MEPTISTGSLILVDTDVVLYTEDIVTFQKQDSIITHRIVRQIDDQRFITKGDANDSDDPTPLYKTQIIGKVILVIPYLGYIVLFIRRYLWLLCAAFLAWQIIRKRKRR
;
A
#
# COMPACT_ATOMS: atom_id res chain seq x y z
N MET A 1 -3.60 -8.48 -5.53
CA MET A 1 -2.51 -8.46 -6.52
C MET A 1 -1.56 -9.63 -6.36
N GLU A 2 -1.97 -10.72 -5.70
CA GLU A 2 -1.18 -11.95 -5.81
C GLU A 2 -1.22 -12.48 -7.25
N PRO A 3 -0.14 -13.07 -7.76
CA PRO A 3 1.12 -13.34 -7.06
C PRO A 3 2.12 -12.17 -7.03
N THR A 4 1.94 -11.13 -7.85
CA THR A 4 2.92 -10.05 -8.04
C THR A 4 3.20 -9.24 -6.77
N ILE A 5 2.16 -8.92 -6.00
CA ILE A 5 2.25 -8.21 -4.72
C ILE A 5 1.56 -9.05 -3.68
N SER A 6 2.36 -9.65 -2.80
CA SER A 6 1.87 -10.49 -1.70
C SER A 6 1.17 -9.65 -0.62
N THR A 7 0.21 -10.27 0.06
CA THR A 7 -0.45 -9.67 1.22
C THR A 7 0.56 -9.25 2.29
N GLY A 8 0.36 -8.05 2.87
CA GLY A 8 1.27 -7.49 3.87
C GLY A 8 2.55 -6.85 3.31
N SER A 9 2.64 -6.65 1.99
CA SER A 9 3.69 -5.85 1.38
C SER A 9 3.48 -4.35 1.64
N LEU A 10 4.58 -3.60 1.72
CA LEU A 10 4.57 -2.14 1.63
C LEU A 10 4.88 -1.76 0.19
N ILE A 11 4.07 -0.87 -0.40
CA ILE A 11 4.28 -0.37 -1.76
C ILE A 11 4.60 1.12 -1.73
N LEU A 12 5.50 1.54 -2.61
CA LEU A 12 5.77 2.94 -2.88
C LEU A 12 5.16 3.30 -4.23
N VAL A 13 4.49 4.45 -4.25
CA VAL A 13 3.73 4.93 -5.39
C VAL A 13 4.30 6.28 -5.82
N ASP A 14 4.54 6.43 -7.12
CA ASP A 14 4.91 7.69 -7.77
C ASP A 14 3.68 8.34 -8.38
N THR A 15 3.43 9.60 -8.03
CA THR A 15 2.25 10.36 -8.46
C THR A 15 2.47 11.13 -9.76
N ASP A 16 3.72 11.38 -10.14
CA ASP A 16 4.08 12.30 -11.22
C ASP A 16 4.62 11.55 -12.45
N VAL A 17 3.97 10.44 -12.81
CA VAL A 17 4.37 9.59 -13.93
C VAL A 17 3.26 9.40 -14.95
N VAL A 18 3.68 9.25 -16.21
CA VAL A 18 2.78 8.85 -17.29
C VAL A 18 2.46 7.36 -17.14
N LEU A 19 1.18 7.03 -17.26
CA LEU A 19 0.65 5.69 -17.08
C LEU A 19 0.50 4.99 -18.43
N TYR A 20 0.86 3.71 -18.47
CA TYR A 20 0.74 2.87 -19.64
C TYR A 20 0.04 1.55 -19.32
N THR A 21 -0.38 0.83 -20.36
CA THR A 21 -0.79 -0.58 -20.21
C THR A 21 0.32 -1.40 -19.54
N GLU A 22 -0.07 -2.37 -18.72
CA GLU A 22 0.77 -3.19 -17.83
C GLU A 22 1.27 -2.51 -16.55
N ASP A 23 1.05 -1.20 -16.39
CA ASP A 23 1.40 -0.52 -15.14
C ASP A 23 0.50 -0.94 -13.99
N ILE A 24 1.10 -1.13 -12.82
CA ILE A 24 0.38 -1.36 -11.56
C ILE A 24 0.11 0.00 -10.95
N VAL A 25 -1.16 0.31 -10.73
CA VAL A 25 -1.62 1.60 -10.21
C VAL A 25 -2.42 1.43 -8.94
N THR A 26 -2.25 2.39 -8.04
CA THR A 26 -3.06 2.53 -6.84
C THR A 26 -4.06 3.66 -7.06
N PHE A 27 -5.33 3.42 -6.76
CA PHE A 27 -6.41 4.37 -6.98
C PHE A 27 -7.43 4.31 -5.86
N GLN A 28 -8.20 5.39 -5.71
CA GLN A 28 -9.29 5.45 -4.75
C GLN A 28 -10.61 5.10 -5.43
N LYS A 29 -11.33 4.14 -4.86
CA LYS A 29 -12.69 3.78 -5.25
C LYS A 29 -13.59 3.84 -4.01
N GLN A 30 -14.50 4.80 -4.00
CA GLN A 30 -15.33 5.11 -2.83
C GLN A 30 -14.42 5.38 -1.60
N ASP A 31 -14.60 4.62 -0.52
CA ASP A 31 -13.82 4.75 0.72
C ASP A 31 -12.64 3.77 0.79
N SER A 32 -12.31 3.09 -0.32
CA SER A 32 -11.26 2.08 -0.38
C SER A 32 -10.13 2.48 -1.33
N ILE A 33 -8.91 2.19 -0.91
CA ILE A 33 -7.71 2.29 -1.75
C ILE A 33 -7.44 0.91 -2.35
N ILE A 34 -7.41 0.83 -3.67
CA ILE A 34 -7.26 -0.42 -4.44
C ILE A 34 -6.01 -0.31 -5.29
N THR A 35 -5.32 -1.43 -5.49
CA THR A 35 -4.15 -1.50 -6.39
C THR A 35 -4.39 -2.59 -7.42
N HIS A 36 -4.44 -2.24 -8.71
CA HIS A 36 -4.65 -3.16 -9.84
C HIS A 36 -3.71 -2.84 -11.00
N ARG A 37 -3.63 -3.74 -11.99
CA ARG A 37 -2.84 -3.56 -13.21
C ARG A 37 -3.72 -2.97 -14.31
N ILE A 38 -3.20 -2.00 -15.05
CA ILE A 38 -3.85 -1.47 -16.25
C ILE A 38 -3.74 -2.52 -17.34
N VAL A 39 -4.86 -3.02 -17.83
CA VAL A 39 -4.91 -4.01 -18.93
C VAL A 39 -5.28 -3.38 -20.26
N ARG A 40 -5.92 -2.20 -20.23
CA ARG A 40 -6.30 -1.49 -21.46
C ARG A 40 -6.46 0.00 -21.20
N GLN A 41 -6.00 0.82 -22.13
CA GLN A 41 -6.36 2.24 -22.20
C GLN A 41 -7.53 2.42 -23.18
N ILE A 42 -8.62 3.04 -22.73
CA ILE A 42 -9.79 3.34 -23.59
C ILE A 42 -9.56 4.65 -24.33
N ASP A 43 -9.09 5.67 -23.62
CA ASP A 43 -8.75 7.00 -24.12
C ASP A 43 -7.70 7.65 -23.20
N ASP A 44 -7.39 8.92 -23.39
CA ASP A 44 -6.37 9.64 -22.61
C ASP A 44 -6.73 9.80 -21.11
N GLN A 45 -7.98 9.55 -20.73
CA GLN A 45 -8.51 9.79 -19.38
C GLN A 45 -9.01 8.52 -18.70
N ARG A 46 -9.27 7.43 -19.43
CA ARG A 46 -9.91 6.22 -18.91
C ARG A 46 -9.10 4.96 -19.19
N PHE A 47 -8.98 4.16 -18.14
CA PHE A 47 -8.27 2.89 -18.14
C PHE A 47 -9.19 1.76 -17.68
N ILE A 48 -8.98 0.55 -18.20
CA ILE A 48 -9.51 -0.68 -17.62
C ILE A 48 -8.39 -1.30 -16.79
N THR A 49 -8.72 -1.60 -15.54
CA THR A 49 -7.83 -2.27 -14.61
C THR A 49 -8.29 -3.69 -14.34
N LYS A 50 -7.37 -4.53 -13.88
CA LYS A 50 -7.62 -5.89 -13.46
C LYS A 50 -6.73 -6.24 -12.28
N GLY A 51 -7.29 -6.89 -11.27
CA GLY A 51 -6.49 -7.49 -10.22
C GLY A 51 -5.75 -8.72 -10.75
N ASP A 52 -4.46 -8.84 -10.46
CA ASP A 52 -3.63 -9.95 -10.97
C ASP A 52 -4.18 -11.36 -10.61
N ALA A 53 -4.95 -11.47 -9.52
CA ALA A 53 -5.60 -12.71 -9.09
C ALA A 53 -7.03 -12.88 -9.62
N ASN A 54 -7.59 -11.87 -10.30
CA ASN A 54 -8.97 -11.90 -10.77
C ASN A 54 -9.02 -12.55 -12.16
N ASP A 55 -10.06 -13.31 -12.47
CA ASP A 55 -10.23 -13.90 -13.81
C ASP A 55 -10.74 -12.89 -14.84
N SER A 56 -11.55 -11.93 -14.41
CA SER A 56 -12.16 -10.90 -15.26
C SER A 56 -11.60 -9.50 -15.02
N ASP A 57 -11.73 -8.65 -16.03
CA ASP A 57 -11.44 -7.22 -15.96
C ASP A 57 -12.41 -6.53 -14.98
N ASP A 58 -11.99 -5.38 -14.42
CA ASP A 58 -12.89 -4.57 -13.61
C ASP A 58 -14.03 -4.00 -14.48
N PRO A 59 -15.30 -4.12 -14.06
CA PRO A 59 -16.45 -3.74 -14.87
C PRO A 59 -16.59 -2.22 -15.05
N THR A 60 -15.90 -1.42 -14.24
CA THR A 60 -15.99 0.03 -14.25
C THR A 60 -14.67 0.62 -14.74
N PRO A 61 -14.68 1.42 -15.81
CA PRO A 61 -13.51 2.18 -16.22
C PRO A 61 -13.02 3.10 -15.10
N LEU A 62 -11.71 3.14 -14.93
CA LEU A 62 -11.02 3.98 -13.97
C LEU A 62 -10.62 5.31 -14.64
N TYR A 63 -11.06 6.42 -14.06
CA TYR A 63 -10.63 7.75 -14.53
C TYR A 63 -9.24 8.08 -14.01
N LYS A 64 -8.42 8.75 -14.82
CA LYS A 64 -7.08 9.21 -14.46
C LYS A 64 -7.06 10.04 -13.17
N THR A 65 -8.12 10.81 -12.92
CA THR A 65 -8.30 11.62 -11.70
C THR A 65 -8.49 10.80 -10.42
N GLN A 66 -8.86 9.53 -10.52
CA GLN A 66 -9.00 8.63 -9.37
C GLN A 66 -7.71 7.91 -9.03
N ILE A 67 -6.73 7.95 -9.93
CA ILE A 67 -5.44 7.29 -9.77
C ILE A 67 -4.58 8.15 -8.84
N ILE A 68 -4.11 7.53 -7.76
CA ILE A 68 -3.17 8.15 -6.83
C ILE A 68 -1.78 8.12 -7.45
N GLY A 69 -1.38 7.00 -8.06
CA GLY A 69 -0.14 6.91 -8.82
C GLY A 69 0.24 5.49 -9.21
N LYS A 70 1.44 5.33 -9.75
CA LYS A 70 2.03 4.07 -10.19
C LYS A 70 2.92 3.45 -9.12
N VAL A 71 2.80 2.14 -8.92
CA VAL A 71 3.70 1.39 -8.03
C VAL A 71 5.09 1.32 -8.64
N ILE A 72 6.09 1.84 -7.91
CA ILE A 72 7.51 1.85 -8.32
C ILE A 72 8.37 0.90 -7.49
N LEU A 73 7.94 0.56 -6.28
CA LEU A 73 8.68 -0.34 -5.39
C LEU A 73 7.70 -1.17 -4.56
N VAL A 74 8.03 -2.45 -4.38
CA VAL A 74 7.29 -3.40 -3.54
C VAL A 74 8.27 -4.02 -2.55
N ILE A 75 7.99 -3.85 -1.26
CA ILE A 75 8.77 -4.44 -0.17
C ILE A 75 7.91 -5.51 0.51
N PRO A 76 8.15 -6.80 0.25
CA PRO A 76 7.31 -7.87 0.79
C PRO A 76 7.41 -7.94 2.32
N TYR A 77 6.30 -8.30 2.96
CA TYR A 77 6.17 -8.50 4.42
C TYR A 77 6.41 -7.29 5.33
N LEU A 78 6.94 -6.17 4.81
CA LEU A 78 7.24 -4.99 5.62
C LEU A 78 5.98 -4.34 6.21
N GLY A 79 4.83 -4.49 5.54
CA GLY A 79 3.54 -4.05 6.08
C GLY A 79 3.18 -4.74 7.40
N TYR A 80 3.55 -6.01 7.59
CA TYR A 80 3.34 -6.70 8.87
C TYR A 80 4.17 -6.08 10.01
N ILE A 81 5.41 -5.68 9.74
CA ILE A 81 6.28 -5.03 10.73
C ILE A 81 5.69 -3.67 11.13
N VAL A 82 5.25 -2.88 10.14
CA VAL A 82 4.61 -1.58 10.40
C VAL A 82 3.34 -1.74 11.24
N LEU A 83 2.49 -2.72 10.91
CA LEU A 83 1.27 -3.00 11.68
C LEU A 83 1.58 -3.50 13.10
N PHE A 84 2.61 -4.33 13.27
CA PHE A 84 3.07 -4.80 14.57
C PHE A 84 3.51 -3.63 15.45
N ILE A 85 4.39 -2.75 14.93
CA ILE A 85 4.86 -1.57 15.66
C ILE A 85 3.66 -0.69 16.02
N ARG A 86 2.76 -0.42 15.08
CA ARG A 86 1.57 0.41 15.33
C ARG A 86 0.67 -0.19 16.41
N ARG A 87 0.47 -1.51 16.44
CA ARG A 87 -0.36 -2.21 17.43
C ARG A 87 0.25 -2.17 18.83
N TYR A 88 1.57 -2.33 18.94
CA TYR A 88 2.26 -2.48 20.22
C TYR A 88 3.07 -1.26 20.64
N LEU A 89 2.97 -0.13 19.93
CA LEU A 89 3.73 1.09 20.20
C LEU A 89 3.60 1.53 21.67
N TRP A 90 2.38 1.49 22.20
CA TRP A 90 2.11 1.87 23.60
C TRP A 90 2.82 0.95 24.60
N LEU A 91 2.91 -0.37 24.34
CA LEU A 91 3.65 -1.31 25.19
C LEU A 91 5.15 -1.02 25.15
N LEU A 92 5.69 -0.72 23.96
CA LEU A 92 7.10 -0.37 23.78
C LEU A 92 7.43 0.91 24.55
N CYS A 93 6.58 1.94 24.44
CA CYS A 93 6.71 3.18 25.20
C CYS A 93 6.61 2.94 26.71
N ALA A 94 5.65 2.14 27.17
CA ALA A 94 5.47 1.82 28.58
C ALA A 94 6.67 1.04 29.16
N ALA A 95 7.18 0.05 28.43
CA ALA A 95 8.37 -0.71 28.81
C ALA A 95 9.62 0.19 28.88
N PHE A 96 9.79 1.11 27.94
CA PHE A 96 10.88 2.07 27.95
C PHE A 96 10.82 3.02 29.16
N LEU A 97 9.62 3.53 29.49
CA LEU A 97 9.41 4.37 30.67
C LEU A 97 9.68 3.60 31.97
N ALA A 98 9.16 2.37 32.09
CA ALA A 98 9.42 1.51 33.24
C ALA A 98 10.92 1.24 33.42
N TRP A 99 11.62 0.96 32.33
CA TRP A 99 13.08 0.77 32.33
C TRP A 99 13.83 2.01 32.83
N GLN A 100 13.44 3.21 32.38
CA GLN A 100 14.01 4.48 32.86
C GLN A 100 13.80 4.67 34.37
N ILE A 101 12.62 4.32 34.90
CA ILE A 101 12.31 4.43 36.34
C ILE A 101 13.17 3.47 37.15
N ILE A 102 13.29 2.21 36.73
CA ILE A 102 14.11 1.19 37.40
C ILE A 102 15.59 1.62 37.38
N ARG A 103 16.07 2.10 36.23
CA ARG A 103 17.45 2.59 36.09
C ARG A 103 17.75 3.78 36.99
N LYS A 104 16.80 4.71 37.18
CA LYS A 104 16.95 5.82 38.12
C LYS A 104 16.98 5.35 39.58
N ARG A 105 16.15 4.37 39.97
CA ARG A 105 16.16 3.82 41.34
C ARG A 105 17.48 3.13 41.69
N LYS A 106 18.11 2.43 40.74
CA LYS A 106 19.39 1.74 40.97
C LYS A 106 20.62 2.67 41.05
N ARG A 107 20.46 3.96 40.71
CA ARG A 107 21.52 4.99 40.77
C ARG A 107 21.46 5.87 42.02
N ARG A 108 20.43 5.73 42.85
CA ARG A 108 20.36 6.32 44.20
C ARG A 108 20.68 5.24 45.22
#